data_AF-A0A852TH99-F1
#
_entry.id   AF-A0A852TH99-F1
#
_cell.length_a   1.000
_cell.length_b   1.000
_cell.length_c   1.000
_cell.angle_alpha   90.00
_cell.angle_beta   90.00
_cell.angle_gamma   90.00
#
_symmetry.space_group_name_H-M   'P 1'
#
loop_
_entity.id
_entity.type
_entity.pdbx_description
1 polymer ?
#
loop_
_entity_poly.entity_id
_entity_poly.type
_entity_poly.pdbx_seq_one_letter_code
_entity_poly.pdbx_strand_id
1 'polypeptide(L)'
;MSRLELYHKKTKQFSWKGPIFLILTFFIVAVGFFLFRYYYQSSIKIESPEEKLGSKVVVHLPDGKEVFTYENYIFEKDGRTYYKGERNTIDLTGGTVTYENWE
;
A
#
# COMPACT_ATOMS: atom_id res chain seq x y z
N MET A 1 -26.73 34.62 61.62
CA MET A 1 -27.01 34.20 60.23
C MET A 1 -28.50 33.98 60.11
N SER A 2 -29.21 34.79 59.32
CA SER A 2 -30.68 34.79 59.28
C SER A 2 -31.21 33.83 58.21
N ARG A 3 -32.39 33.21 58.40
CA ARG A 3 -33.01 32.27 57.43
C ARG A 3 -33.20 32.88 56.03
N LEU A 4 -33.23 34.21 55.91
CA LEU A 4 -33.32 34.91 54.63
C LEU A 4 -32.03 34.88 53.81
N GLU A 5 -30.86 34.76 54.46
CA GLU A 5 -29.56 34.68 53.78
C GLU A 5 -29.36 33.34 53.05
N LEU A 6 -30.00 32.27 53.54
CA LEU A 6 -29.96 30.93 52.93
C LEU A 6 -30.69 30.86 51.58
N TYR A 7 -31.68 31.74 51.34
CA TYR A 7 -32.53 31.69 50.14
C TYR A 7 -32.04 32.57 48.99
N HIS A 8 -31.05 33.44 49.22
CA HIS A 8 -30.55 34.39 48.23
C HIS A 8 -29.29 33.94 47.49
N LYS A 9 -29.04 32.62 47.41
CA LYS A 9 -27.97 32.09 46.56
C LYS A 9 -28.44 32.08 45.10
N LYS A 10 -28.40 33.27 44.47
CA LYS A 10 -28.64 33.47 43.05
C LYS A 10 -27.80 32.46 42.27
N THR A 11 -28.44 31.51 41.60
CA THR A 11 -27.75 30.53 40.77
C THR A 11 -27.01 31.31 39.67
N LYS A 12 -25.68 31.25 39.70
CA LYS A 12 -24.84 31.89 38.68
C LYS A 12 -25.21 31.23 37.35
N GLN A 13 -25.94 31.94 36.50
CA GLN A 13 -26.33 31.44 35.18
C GLN A 13 -25.05 31.02 34.44
N PHE A 14 -24.91 29.72 34.24
CA PHE A 14 -23.77 29.15 33.55
C PHE A 14 -23.85 29.56 32.08
N SER A 15 -22.94 30.43 31.65
CA SER A 15 -22.93 30.95 30.28
C SER A 15 -22.47 29.87 29.32
N TRP A 16 -23.41 29.23 28.63
CA TRP A 16 -23.16 28.19 27.62
C TRP A 16 -22.36 28.67 26.40
N LYS A 17 -22.15 29.98 26.24
CA LYS A 17 -21.44 30.54 25.08
C LYS A 17 -19.99 30.05 24.99
N GLY A 18 -19.27 30.03 26.11
CA GLY A 18 -17.87 29.59 26.17
C GLY A 18 -17.63 28.14 25.71
N PRO A 19 -18.32 27.13 26.29
CA PRO A 19 -18.13 25.73 25.87
C PRO A 19 -18.54 25.47 24.42
N ILE A 20 -19.54 26.20 23.89
CA ILE A 20 -19.96 26.07 22.48
C ILE A 20 -18.83 26.50 21.54
N PHE A 21 -18.17 27.63 21.79
CA PHE A 21 -17.02 28.08 20.98
C PHE A 21 -15.84 27.12 21.06
N LEU A 22 -15.62 26.54 22.24
CA LEU A 22 -14.56 25.54 22.43
C LEU A 22 -14.86 24.28 21.60
N ILE A 23 -16.08 23.74 21.69
CA ILE A 23 -16.51 22.57 20.89
C ILE A 23 -16.38 22.86 19.40
N LEU A 24 -16.81 24.04 18.93
CA LEU A 24 -16.70 24.44 17.54
C LEU A 24 -15.24 24.47 17.05
N THR A 25 -14.34 25.00 17.89
CA THR A 25 -12.90 25.06 17.58
C THR A 25 -12.32 23.66 17.45
N PHE A 26 -12.64 22.76 18.39
CA PHE A 26 -12.20 21.35 18.32
C PHE A 26 -12.75 20.64 17.07
N PHE A 27 -13.99 20.95 16.68
CA PHE A 27 -14.60 20.37 15.48
C PHE A 27 -13.85 20.79 14.21
N ILE A 28 -13.52 22.08 14.08
CA ILE A 28 -12.76 22.60 12.94
C ILE A 28 -11.38 21.95 12.86
N VAL A 29 -10.68 21.83 13.99
CA VAL A 29 -9.34 21.20 14.05
C VAL A 29 -9.42 19.73 13.66
N ALA A 30 -10.41 18.99 14.17
CA ALA A 30 -10.59 17.58 13.85
C ALA A 30 -10.85 17.38 12.35
N VAL A 31 -11.80 18.13 11.77
CA VAL A 31 -12.11 18.04 10.34
C VAL A 31 -10.89 18.39 9.48
N GLY A 32 -10.17 19.45 9.84
CA GLY A 32 -8.95 19.85 9.13
C GLY A 32 -7.87 18.76 9.16
N PHE A 33 -7.66 18.12 10.32
CA PHE A 33 -6.71 17.03 10.47
C PHE A 33 -7.09 15.80 9.62
N PHE A 34 -8.37 15.43 9.61
CA PHE A 34 -8.86 14.30 8.81
C PHE A 34 -8.72 14.54 7.31
N LEU A 35 -9.07 15.74 6.83
CA LEU A 35 -8.89 16.11 5.43
C LEU A 35 -7.41 16.11 5.05
N PHE A 36 -6.55 16.74 5.86
CA PHE A 36 -5.10 16.74 5.63
C PHE A 36 -4.54 15.33 5.50
N ARG A 37 -4.89 14.44 6.45
CA ARG A 37 -4.48 13.04 6.41
C ARG A 37 -4.96 12.33 5.15
N TYR A 38 -6.22 12.52 4.77
CA TYR A 38 -6.78 11.92 3.57
C TYR A 38 -6.03 12.36 2.31
N TYR A 39 -5.80 13.67 2.14
CA TYR A 39 -5.06 14.21 1.00
C TYR A 39 -3.61 13.70 0.95
N TYR A 40 -2.89 13.72 2.08
CA TYR A 40 -1.51 13.24 2.14
C TYR A 40 -1.38 11.73 1.93
N GLN A 41 -2.32 10.93 2.40
CA GLN A 41 -2.29 9.47 2.16
C GLN A 41 -2.70 9.12 0.72
N SER A 42 -3.63 9.87 0.13
CA SER A 42 -4.10 9.63 -1.24
C SER A 42 -3.08 10.01 -2.32
N SER A 43 -2.16 10.95 -2.02
CA SER A 43 -1.16 11.42 -2.98
C SER A 43 0.09 10.55 -3.04
N ILE A 44 0.30 9.66 -2.07
CA ILE A 44 1.42 8.70 -2.09
C ILE A 44 0.99 7.50 -2.93
N LYS A 45 1.02 7.67 -4.25
CA LYS A 45 1.09 6.54 -5.17
C LYS A 45 2.48 5.92 -5.03
N ILE A 46 2.58 4.83 -4.27
CA ILE A 46 3.71 3.91 -4.41
C ILE A 46 3.45 3.20 -5.73
N GLU A 47 3.95 3.78 -6.83
CA GLU A 47 4.08 3.04 -8.09
C GLU A 47 5.06 1.91 -7.80
N SER A 48 4.52 0.72 -7.55
CA SER A 48 5.34 -0.49 -7.60
C SER A 48 6.00 -0.47 -8.96
N PRO A 49 7.33 -0.62 -9.07
CA PRO A 49 7.97 -0.70 -10.36
C PRO A 49 7.24 -1.77 -11.16
N GLU A 50 6.67 -1.38 -12.30
CA GLU A 50 6.01 -2.34 -13.19
C GLU A 50 7.04 -3.41 -13.50
N GLU A 51 6.76 -4.65 -13.07
CA GLU A 51 7.67 -5.76 -13.24
C GLU A 51 7.80 -6.00 -14.74
N LYS A 52 8.94 -5.59 -15.31
CA LYS A 52 9.23 -5.80 -16.74
C LYS A 52 9.55 -7.28 -16.88
N LEU A 53 8.52 -8.10 -17.09
CA LEU A 53 8.68 -9.55 -17.26
C LEU A 53 9.37 -9.90 -18.58
N GLY A 54 9.22 -9.06 -19.60
CA GLY A 54 9.70 -9.35 -20.95
C GLY A 54 8.71 -10.21 -21.73
N SER A 55 9.14 -10.78 -22.85
CA SER A 55 8.26 -11.60 -23.70
C SER A 55 7.98 -12.96 -23.04
N LYS A 56 6.79 -13.52 -23.29
CA LYS A 56 6.47 -14.91 -22.96
C LYS A 56 7.31 -15.86 -23.80
N VAL A 57 7.92 -16.84 -23.15
CA VAL A 57 8.77 -17.85 -23.79
C VAL A 57 8.51 -19.23 -23.23
N VAL A 58 8.79 -20.25 -24.03
CA VAL A 58 8.82 -21.66 -23.63
C VAL A 58 10.24 -22.15 -23.80
N VAL A 59 10.78 -22.80 -22.77
CA VAL A 59 12.10 -23.42 -22.82
C VAL A 59 11.93 -24.92 -22.93
N HIS A 60 12.31 -25.47 -24.08
CA HIS A 60 12.29 -26.91 -24.33
C HIS A 60 13.63 -27.51 -23.86
N LEU A 61 13.59 -28.29 -22.79
CA LEU A 61 14.76 -28.93 -22.19
C LEU A 61 15.18 -30.19 -22.97
N PRO A 62 16.46 -30.58 -22.91
CA PRO A 62 16.95 -31.80 -23.58
C PRO A 62 16.27 -33.09 -23.11
N ASP A 63 15.70 -33.10 -21.90
CA ASP A 63 14.95 -34.23 -21.34
C ASP A 63 13.48 -34.28 -21.80
N GLY A 64 13.08 -33.37 -22.70
CA GLY A 64 11.73 -33.26 -23.24
C GLY A 64 10.74 -32.50 -22.35
N LYS A 65 11.19 -31.94 -21.21
CA LYS A 65 10.34 -31.07 -20.38
C LYS A 65 10.26 -29.67 -20.96
N GLU A 66 9.14 -29.00 -20.68
CA GLU A 66 8.90 -27.63 -21.11
C GLU A 66 8.74 -26.71 -19.91
N VAL A 67 9.38 -25.55 -19.96
CA VAL A 67 9.31 -24.53 -18.92
C VAL A 67 8.71 -23.26 -19.51
N PHE A 68 7.48 -22.94 -19.10
CA PHE A 68 6.78 -21.73 -19.47
C PHE A 68 7.23 -20.59 -18.55
N THR A 69 7.81 -19.55 -19.13
CA THR A 69 8.37 -18.44 -18.36
C THR A 69 8.39 -17.15 -19.16
N TYR A 70 9.03 -16.12 -18.59
CA TYR A 70 9.29 -14.86 -19.26
C TYR A 70 10.79 -14.67 -19.46
N GLU A 71 11.12 -13.95 -20.53
CA GLU A 71 12.49 -13.67 -20.97
C GLU A 71 13.38 -13.14 -19.83
N ASN A 72 12.89 -12.20 -19.03
CA ASN A 72 13.72 -11.57 -17.99
C ASN A 72 13.94 -12.44 -16.75
N TYR A 73 13.27 -13.59 -16.66
CA TYR A 73 13.58 -14.59 -15.65
C TYR A 73 14.67 -15.57 -16.08
N ILE A 74 15.09 -15.54 -17.36
CA ILE A 74 16.18 -16.36 -17.87
C ILE A 74 17.46 -15.53 -17.83
N PHE A 75 18.53 -16.10 -17.26
CA PHE A 75 19.83 -15.44 -17.23
C PHE A 75 20.95 -16.46 -17.44
N GLU A 76 22.03 -16.01 -18.05
CA GLU A 76 23.23 -16.82 -18.27
C GLU A 76 24.27 -16.51 -17.21
N LYS A 77 24.85 -17.54 -16.62
CA LYS A 77 25.93 -17.43 -15.64
C LYS A 77 26.89 -18.60 -15.81
N ASP A 78 28.19 -18.29 -15.91
CA ASP A 78 29.25 -19.30 -16.03
C ASP A 78 29.04 -20.27 -17.23
N GLY A 79 28.51 -19.76 -18.35
CA GLY A 79 28.20 -20.55 -19.55
C GLY A 79 27.01 -21.50 -19.41
N ARG A 80 26.20 -21.31 -18.36
CA ARG A 80 24.98 -22.08 -18.06
C ARG A 80 23.78 -21.16 -18.04
N THR A 81 22.65 -21.68 -18.51
CA THR A 81 21.39 -20.94 -18.58
C THR A 81 20.52 -21.32 -17.40
N TYR A 82 19.98 -20.34 -16.70
CA TYR A 82 19.16 -20.55 -15.52
C TYR A 82 17.87 -19.76 -15.62
N TYR A 83 16.79 -20.34 -15.11
CA TYR A 83 15.60 -19.60 -14.72
C TYR A 83 15.72 -19.18 -13.25
N LYS A 84 15.42 -17.92 -12.93
CA LYS A 84 15.31 -17.41 -11.56
C LYS A 84 14.00 -16.67 -11.39
N GLY A 85 13.03 -17.38 -10.84
CA GLY A 85 11.81 -16.78 -10.29
C GLY A 85 12.04 -16.30 -8.86
N GLU A 86 11.00 -15.76 -8.25
CA GLU A 86 11.04 -15.18 -6.90
C GLU A 86 11.51 -16.19 -5.82
N ARG A 87 11.10 -17.47 -5.96
CA ARG A 87 11.34 -18.52 -4.94
C ARG A 87 12.29 -19.62 -5.38
N ASN A 88 12.43 -19.83 -6.68
CA ASN A 88 13.10 -21.02 -7.23
C ASN A 88 14.08 -20.62 -8.33
N THR A 89 15.21 -21.34 -8.39
CA THR A 89 16.14 -21.32 -9.51
C THR A 89 16.14 -22.69 -10.17
N ILE A 90 16.01 -22.74 -11.49
CA ILE A 90 15.99 -23.97 -12.28
C ILE A 90 17.11 -23.90 -13.31
N ASP A 91 17.85 -24.99 -13.47
CA ASP A 91 18.85 -25.12 -14.53
C ASP A 91 18.15 -25.40 -15.86
N LEU A 92 18.39 -24.52 -16.84
CA LEU A 92 17.84 -24.58 -18.19
C LEU A 92 18.92 -24.86 -19.25
N THR A 93 20.12 -25.25 -18.83
CA THR A 93 21.27 -25.42 -19.71
C THR A 93 20.98 -26.43 -20.82
N GLY A 94 21.30 -26.05 -22.06
CA GLY A 94 21.06 -26.87 -23.25
C GLY A 94 19.61 -26.86 -23.75
N GLY A 95 18.71 -26.13 -23.09
CA GLY A 95 17.35 -25.92 -23.57
C GLY A 95 17.26 -24.92 -24.72
N THR A 96 16.28 -25.11 -25.60
CA THR A 96 15.97 -24.17 -26.70
C THR A 96 14.83 -23.25 -26.28
N VAL A 97 15.00 -21.94 -26.47
CA VAL A 97 13.98 -20.93 -26.14
C VAL A 97 13.13 -20.63 -27.38
N THR A 98 11.82 -20.76 -27.27
CA THR A 98 10.83 -20.40 -28.29
C THR A 98 9.93 -19.28 -27.76
N TYR A 99 9.60 -18.32 -28.63
CA TYR A 99 8.70 -17.22 -28.30
C TYR A 99 7.29 -17.64 -28.67
N GLU A 100 6.52 -18.02 -27.66
CA GLU A 100 5.13 -18.41 -27.82
C GLU A 100 4.27 -17.65 -26.81
N ASN A 101 3.19 -17.06 -27.32
CA ASN A 101 2.20 -16.43 -26.47
C ASN A 101 1.24 -17.50 -25.95
N TRP A 102 1.66 -18.18 -24.89
CA TRP A 102 0.87 -19.19 -24.20
C TRP A 102 -0.31 -18.56 -23.45
N GLU A 103 -1.41 -19.32 -23.33
CA GLU A 103 -2.70 -18.88 -22.76
C GLU A 103 -2.75 -18.97 -21.23
#